data_AF-A0AAD9YEH3-F1
#
_entry.id   AF-A0AAD9YEH3-F1
#
_cell.length_a   1.000
_cell.length_b   1.000
_cell.length_c   1.000
_cell.angle_alpha   90.00
_cell.angle_beta   90.00
_cell.angle_gamma   90.00
#
_symmetry.space_group_name_H-M   'P 1'
#
loop_
_entity.id
_entity.type
_entity.pdbx_description
1 polymer ?
#
loop_
_entity_poly.entity_id
_entity_poly.type
_entity_poly.pdbx_seq_one_letter_code
_entity_poly.pdbx_strand_id
1 'polypeptide(L)'
;MLSSDDASQPAPVAHRSRLRPAGAALTFVPYADWEPEQSYENEPIIRYNIKWKLFAKNRGQASESELDVVISLRKFWKHVLQPKVADASAGKPWKEEATKLVLSVTDRKTSNITKRFPKLDID
;
A
#
# COMPACT_ATOMS: atom_id res chain seq x y z
N MET A 1 -72.76 -21.35 -2.64
CA MET A 1 -71.80 -22.02 -1.74
C MET A 1 -70.90 -22.87 -2.63
N LEU A 2 -69.70 -22.39 -3.02
CA LEU A 2 -68.39 -22.58 -2.33
C LEU A 2 -68.10 -24.09 -2.16
N SER A 3 -67.02 -24.69 -2.67
CA SER A 3 -65.66 -24.18 -2.78
C SER A 3 -64.85 -25.04 -3.78
N SER A 4 -64.00 -24.40 -4.59
CA SER A 4 -62.88 -25.02 -5.28
C SER A 4 -61.62 -24.40 -4.69
N ASP A 5 -60.73 -25.19 -4.11
CA ASP A 5 -59.44 -24.69 -3.62
C ASP A 5 -58.39 -25.78 -3.89
N ASP A 6 -57.88 -25.79 -5.12
CA ASP A 6 -56.64 -26.48 -5.47
C ASP A 6 -55.49 -25.51 -5.14
N ALA A 7 -54.99 -25.61 -3.91
CA ALA A 7 -53.88 -24.81 -3.44
C ALA A 7 -52.57 -25.41 -3.99
N SER A 8 -52.18 -24.97 -5.19
CA SER A 8 -50.83 -25.16 -5.72
C SER A 8 -49.80 -24.59 -4.73
N GLN A 9 -49.09 -25.46 -4.00
CA GLN A 9 -47.97 -25.05 -3.15
C GLN A 9 -46.81 -24.55 -4.00
N PRO A 10 -46.30 -23.32 -3.79
CA PRO A 10 -45.06 -22.90 -4.40
C PRO A 10 -43.85 -23.53 -3.68
N ALA A 11 -42.90 -23.99 -4.50
CA ALA A 11 -41.63 -24.60 -4.13
C ALA A 11 -40.79 -23.73 -3.16
N PRO A 12 -39.88 -24.34 -2.37
CA PRO A 12 -39.18 -23.66 -1.29
C PRO A 12 -38.32 -22.52 -1.81
N VAL A 13 -38.49 -21.34 -1.23
CA VAL A 13 -37.66 -20.17 -1.53
C VAL A 13 -36.23 -20.52 -1.10
N ALA A 14 -35.38 -20.82 -2.09
CA ALA A 14 -33.96 -21.04 -1.86
C ALA A 14 -33.44 -19.86 -1.02
N HIS A 15 -32.86 -20.17 0.14
CA HIS A 15 -32.18 -19.20 0.98
C HIS A 15 -31.11 -18.53 0.12
N ARG A 16 -31.42 -17.36 -0.44
CA ARG A 16 -30.44 -16.51 -1.11
C ARG A 16 -29.34 -16.30 -0.10
N SER A 17 -28.20 -16.92 -0.39
CA SER A 17 -27.00 -16.81 0.42
C SER A 17 -26.77 -15.33 0.67
N ARG A 18 -26.96 -14.90 1.92
CA ARG A 18 -26.61 -13.56 2.38
C ARG A 18 -25.09 -13.51 2.55
N LEU A 19 -24.36 -13.77 1.46
CA LEU A 19 -22.96 -13.42 1.43
C LEU A 19 -22.95 -11.91 1.66
N ARG A 20 -22.31 -11.49 2.75
CA ARG A 20 -21.99 -10.07 2.95
C ARG A 20 -21.32 -9.61 1.65
N PRO A 21 -21.63 -8.41 1.13
CA PRO A 21 -20.82 -7.85 0.06
C PRO A 21 -19.37 -8.04 0.46
N ALA A 22 -18.58 -8.70 -0.38
CA ALA A 22 -17.13 -8.70 -0.20
C ALA A 22 -16.77 -7.21 -0.03
N GLY A 23 -16.21 -6.84 1.13
CA GLY A 23 -15.92 -5.45 1.43
C GLY A 23 -15.20 -4.80 0.24
N ALA A 24 -15.42 -3.50 0.02
CA ALA A 24 -14.83 -2.78 -1.11
C ALA A 24 -13.36 -3.19 -1.28
N ALA A 25 -13.00 -3.63 -2.49
CA ALA A 25 -11.63 -4.07 -2.77
C ALA A 25 -10.68 -2.90 -2.50
N LEU A 26 -9.65 -3.14 -1.69
CA LEU A 26 -8.67 -2.10 -1.40
C LEU A 26 -7.86 -1.78 -2.66
N THR A 27 -7.80 -0.51 -3.03
CA THR A 27 -7.04 -0.03 -4.18
C THR A 27 -6.05 1.06 -3.77
N PHE A 28 -5.04 1.33 -4.61
CA PHE A 28 -4.19 2.51 -4.45
C PHE A 28 -4.89 3.74 -5.03
N VAL A 29 -4.56 4.92 -4.51
CA VAL A 29 -4.92 6.20 -5.13
C VAL A 29 -4.15 6.34 -6.45
N PRO A 30 -4.83 6.68 -7.57
CA PRO A 30 -4.13 7.04 -8.79
C PRO A 30 -3.21 8.24 -8.55
N TYR A 31 -1.99 8.21 -9.09
CA TYR A 31 -1.02 9.29 -8.85
C TYR A 31 -1.52 10.69 -9.27
N ALA A 32 -2.41 10.77 -10.26
CA ALA A 32 -3.00 12.04 -10.72
C ALA A 32 -3.99 12.65 -9.72
N ASP A 33 -4.54 11.84 -8.82
CA ASP A 33 -5.54 12.25 -7.82
C ASP A 33 -4.92 12.27 -6.40
N TRP A 34 -3.61 12.03 -6.29
CA TRP A 34 -2.92 11.97 -5.02
C TRP A 34 -2.44 13.35 -4.58
N GLU A 35 -2.89 13.76 -3.40
CA GLU A 35 -2.47 14.98 -2.73
C GLU A 35 -1.65 14.62 -1.47
N PRO A 36 -0.39 15.05 -1.35
CA PRO A 36 0.49 14.66 -0.24
C PRO A 36 -0.03 15.01 1.16
N GLU A 37 -0.81 16.08 1.29
CA GLU A 37 -1.32 16.58 2.58
C GLU A 37 -2.77 16.13 2.86
N GLN A 38 -3.39 15.41 1.93
CA GLN A 38 -4.76 14.91 2.11
C GLN A 38 -4.77 13.69 3.03
N SER A 39 -5.71 13.67 3.98
CA SER A 39 -6.00 12.48 4.76
C SER A 39 -6.92 11.54 3.99
N TYR A 40 -6.51 10.28 3.88
CA TYR A 40 -7.29 9.21 3.26
C TYR A 40 -7.88 8.24 4.30
N GLU A 41 -7.97 8.65 5.58
CA GLU A 41 -8.20 7.74 6.72
C GLU A 41 -9.49 6.89 6.65
N ASN A 42 -10.53 7.44 6.02
CA ASN A 42 -11.86 6.82 5.98
C ASN A 42 -12.15 6.07 4.67
N GLU A 43 -11.18 6.01 3.76
CA GLU A 43 -11.36 5.39 2.45
C GLU A 43 -10.80 3.96 2.40
N PRO A 44 -11.43 3.06 1.61
CA PRO A 44 -10.95 1.68 1.43
C PRO A 44 -9.71 1.64 0.53
N ILE A 45 -8.63 2.27 0.97
CA ILE A 45 -7.37 2.44 0.24
C ILE A 45 -6.25 1.65 0.92
N ILE A 46 -5.34 1.12 0.11
CA ILE A 46 -4.11 0.50 0.62
C ILE A 46 -3.18 1.58 1.17
N ARG A 47 -2.82 1.47 2.46
CA ARG A 47 -1.85 2.36 3.11
C ARG A 47 -0.64 1.59 3.57
N TYR A 48 0.53 2.18 3.37
CA TYR A 48 1.79 1.62 3.86
C TYR A 48 2.74 2.74 4.24
N ASN A 49 3.71 2.38 5.07
CA ASN A 49 4.84 3.21 5.42
C ASN A 49 6.07 2.68 4.68
N ILE A 50 6.97 3.58 4.32
CA ILE A 50 8.25 3.23 3.71
C ILE A 50 9.38 3.94 4.41
N LYS A 51 10.36 3.17 4.88
CA LYS A 51 11.60 3.68 5.42
C LYS A 51 12.74 3.34 4.48
N TRP A 52 13.56 4.34 4.15
CA TRP A 52 14.78 4.14 3.37
C TRP A 52 16.01 4.41 4.21
N LYS A 53 17.12 3.75 3.87
CA LYS A 53 18.42 3.95 4.51
C LYS A 53 19.56 3.74 3.53
N LEU A 54 20.42 4.75 3.41
CA LEU A 54 21.66 4.70 2.64
C LEU A 54 22.80 4.14 3.49
N PHE A 55 23.62 3.31 2.87
CA PHE A 55 24.79 2.72 3.47
C PHE A 55 26.05 3.06 2.67
N ALA A 56 27.12 3.41 3.38
CA ALA A 56 28.47 3.51 2.85
C ALA A 56 29.43 2.77 3.78
N LYS A 57 30.29 1.91 3.24
CA LYS A 57 31.21 1.06 4.01
C LYS A 57 30.47 0.27 5.11
N ASN A 58 29.32 -0.30 4.75
CA ASN A 58 28.39 -1.00 5.66
C ASN A 58 27.86 -0.20 6.87
N ARG A 59 28.09 1.11 6.93
CA ARG A 59 27.53 2.00 7.95
C ARG A 59 26.36 2.79 7.37
N GLY A 60 25.30 2.93 8.15
CA GLY A 60 24.17 3.77 7.78
C GLY A 60 24.54 5.24 7.81
N GLN A 61 24.35 5.95 6.71
CA GLN A 61 24.73 7.37 6.57
C GLN A 61 23.52 8.31 6.61
N ALA A 62 22.43 7.94 5.93
CA ALA A 62 21.20 8.71 5.89
C ALA A 62 20.00 7.76 5.94
N SER A 63 18.90 8.21 6.53
CA SER A 63 17.63 7.48 6.52
C SER A 63 16.48 8.41 6.82
N GLU A 64 15.34 8.14 6.22
CA GLU A 64 14.08 8.84 6.47
C GLU A 64 12.92 7.85 6.32
N SER A 65 11.76 8.24 6.85
CA SER A 65 10.53 7.46 6.79
C SER A 65 9.41 8.32 6.21
N GLU A 66 8.64 7.74 5.31
CA GLU A 66 7.40 8.30 4.76
C GLU A 66 6.25 7.46 5.29
N LEU A 67 5.26 8.12 5.89
CA LEU A 67 4.12 7.47 6.51
C LEU A 67 2.88 7.62 5.62
N ASP A 68 1.92 6.73 5.79
CA ASP A 68 0.59 6.80 5.18
C ASP A 68 0.61 6.99 3.65
N VAL A 69 1.54 6.32 2.97
CA VAL A 69 1.61 6.33 1.52
C VAL A 69 0.45 5.54 0.93
N VAL A 70 -0.30 6.18 0.02
CA VAL A 70 -1.55 5.66 -0.55
C VAL A 70 -1.49 5.36 -2.05
N ILE A 71 -0.42 5.76 -2.73
CA ILE A 71 -0.22 5.49 -4.15
C ILE A 71 0.60 4.21 -4.36
N SER A 72 0.60 3.66 -5.58
CA SER A 72 1.41 2.47 -5.87
C SER A 72 2.91 2.70 -5.60
N LEU A 73 3.60 1.68 -5.07
CA LEU A 73 5.02 1.75 -4.74
C LEU A 73 5.90 2.20 -5.91
N ARG A 74 5.61 1.73 -7.14
CA ARG A 74 6.35 2.12 -8.35
C ARG A 74 6.23 3.62 -8.64
N LYS A 75 5.03 4.20 -8.47
CA LYS A 75 4.80 5.64 -8.65
C LYS A 75 5.46 6.44 -7.53
N PHE A 76 5.31 6.00 -6.29
CA PHE A 76 5.95 6.66 -5.15
C PHE A 76 7.47 6.68 -5.27
N TRP A 77 8.08 5.56 -5.66
CA TRP A 77 9.51 5.48 -5.92
C TRP A 77 9.93 6.50 -6.97
N LYS A 78 9.34 6.44 -8.16
CA LYS A 78 9.74 7.28 -9.30
C LYS A 78 9.59 8.79 -9.04
N HIS A 79 8.50 9.19 -8.37
CA HIS A 79 8.12 10.60 -8.29
C HIS A 79 8.47 11.28 -6.97
N VAL A 80 8.70 10.51 -5.90
CA VAL A 80 8.93 11.06 -4.55
C VAL A 80 10.23 10.55 -3.97
N LEU A 81 10.37 9.23 -3.86
CA LEU A 81 11.46 8.65 -3.08
C LEU A 81 12.81 8.69 -3.80
N GLN A 82 12.83 8.40 -5.11
CA GLN A 82 14.06 8.39 -5.89
C GLN A 82 14.75 9.76 -5.89
N PRO A 83 14.06 10.90 -6.11
CA PRO A 83 14.65 12.23 -5.92
C PRO A 83 15.22 12.45 -4.51
N LYS A 84 14.44 12.16 -3.45
CA LYS A 84 14.90 12.33 -2.06
C LYS A 84 16.15 11.52 -1.74
N VAL A 85 16.21 10.27 -2.18
CA VAL A 85 17.36 9.40 -1.97
C VAL A 85 18.58 9.91 -2.76
N ALA A 86 18.38 10.36 -4.00
CA ALA A 86 19.45 10.95 -4.80
C ALA A 86 20.00 12.24 -4.15
N ASP A 87 19.13 13.12 -3.67
CA ASP A 87 19.52 14.35 -2.98
C ASP A 87 20.25 14.06 -1.66
N ALA A 88 19.84 13.02 -0.94
CA ALA A 88 20.51 12.59 0.29
C ALA A 88 21.95 12.09 0.05
N SER A 89 22.22 11.52 -1.13
CA SER A 89 23.57 11.13 -1.59
C SER A 89 24.37 12.27 -2.24
N ALA A 90 23.70 13.27 -2.80
CA ALA A 90 24.37 14.30 -3.59
C ALA A 90 25.35 15.12 -2.75
N GLY A 91 26.57 15.32 -3.30
CA GLY A 91 27.61 16.13 -2.67
C GLY A 91 28.21 15.54 -1.39
N LYS A 92 27.93 14.28 -1.06
CA LYS A 92 28.47 13.63 0.13
C LYS A 92 29.90 13.11 -0.12
N PRO A 93 30.79 13.15 0.89
CA PRO A 93 32.17 12.66 0.76
C PRO A 93 32.28 11.12 0.77
N TRP A 94 31.15 10.44 0.98
CA TRP A 94 31.05 8.98 0.99
C TRP A 94 30.28 8.50 -0.23
N LYS A 95 30.60 7.29 -0.69
CA LYS A 95 29.95 6.66 -1.84
C LYS A 95 28.92 5.66 -1.35
N GLU A 96 27.70 5.77 -1.88
CA GLU A 96 26.60 4.86 -1.63
C GLU A 96 26.99 3.47 -2.12
N GLU A 97 26.93 2.50 -1.21
CA GLU A 97 27.15 1.09 -1.50
C GLU A 97 25.82 0.36 -1.62
N ALA A 98 24.83 0.74 -0.81
CA ALA A 98 23.51 0.12 -0.82
C ALA A 98 22.42 1.05 -0.29
N THR A 99 21.21 0.83 -0.80
CA THR A 99 19.97 1.39 -0.29
C THR A 99 19.11 0.27 0.29
N LYS A 100 18.63 0.44 1.53
CA LYS A 100 17.67 -0.47 2.15
C LYS A 100 16.31 0.19 2.19
N LEU A 101 15.30 -0.48 1.65
CA LEU A 101 13.89 -0.12 1.78
C LEU A 101 13.20 -1.09 2.75
N VAL A 102 12.40 -0.54 3.66
CA VAL A 102 11.55 -1.29 4.59
C VAL A 102 10.14 -0.78 4.41
N LEU A 103 9.25 -1.64 3.94
CA LEU A 103 7.82 -1.39 3.85
C LEU A 103 7.15 -1.97 5.09
N SER A 104 6.21 -1.22 5.66
CA SER A 104 5.37 -1.70 6.76
C SER A 104 3.95 -1.20 6.60
N VAL A 105 3.02 -1.82 7.32
CA VAL A 105 1.63 -1.37 7.44
C VAL A 105 1.31 -1.21 8.93
N THR A 106 0.21 -0.53 9.25
CA THR A 106 -0.22 -0.32 10.64
C THR A 106 -0.75 -1.58 11.30
N ASP A 107 -1.18 -2.58 10.51
CA ASP A 107 -1.56 -3.89 11.04
C ASP A 107 -0.36 -4.63 11.62
N ARG A 108 -0.33 -4.73 12.95
CA ARG A 108 0.71 -5.41 13.73
C ARG A 108 0.93 -6.88 13.39
N LYS A 109 -0.03 -7.55 12.73
CA LYS A 109 0.12 -8.94 12.32
C LYS A 109 0.82 -9.09 10.98
N THR A 110 0.91 -8.01 10.20
CA THR A 110 1.55 -8.01 8.90
C THR A 110 3.04 -7.73 9.08
N SER A 111 3.88 -8.65 8.59
CA SER A 111 5.33 -8.49 8.68
C SER A 111 5.84 -7.44 7.71
N ASN A 112 6.95 -6.79 8.08
CA ASN A 112 7.60 -5.81 7.22
C ASN A 112 8.27 -6.47 6.02
N ILE A 113 8.15 -5.86 4.84
CA ILE A 113 8.89 -6.28 3.65
C ILE A 113 10.18 -5.47 3.61
N THR A 114 11.32 -6.15 3.67
CA THR A 114 12.63 -5.50 3.61
C THR A 114 13.35 -5.92 2.34
N LYS A 115 13.84 -4.93 1.57
CA LYS A 115 14.72 -5.16 0.43
C LYS A 115 15.97 -4.29 0.52
N ARG A 116 17.10 -4.82 0.08
CA ARG A 116 18.37 -4.09 0.00
C ARG A 116 18.84 -4.14 -1.46
N PHE A 117 19.20 -2.99 -1.98
CA PHE A 117 19.58 -2.77 -3.36
C PHE A 117 21.01 -2.23 -3.41
N PRO A 118 21.80 -2.57 -4.45
CA PRO A 118 23.12 -1.99 -4.65
C PRO A 118 22.99 -0.51 -5.04
N LYS A 119 23.81 0.34 -4.42
CA LYS A 119 23.81 1.80 -4.64
C LYS A 119 22.39 2.37 -4.58
N LEU A 120 21.95 3.04 -5.65
CA LEU A 120 20.65 3.67 -5.83
C LEU A 120 19.78 2.95 -6.87
N ASP A 121 20.21 1.76 -7.32
CA ASP A 121 19.61 1.05 -8.44
C ASP A 121 18.42 0.21 -7.97
N ILE A 122 17.22 0.78 -8.12
CA ILE A 122 15.96 0.17 -7.70
C ILE A 122 15.00 0.19 -8.90
N ASP A 123 14.90 -0.97 -9.56
CA ASP A 123 14.02 -1.25 -10.70
C ASP A 123 12.69 -1.90 -10.27
#